data_AF-Q9ZPI3-F1
#
_entry.id   AF-Q9ZPI3-F1
#
_cell.length_a   1.000
_cell.length_b   1.000
_cell.length_c   1.000
_cell.angle_alpha   90.00
_cell.angle_beta   90.00
_cell.angle_gamma   90.00
#
_symmetry.space_group_name_H-M   'P 1'
#
loop_
_entity.id
_entity.type
_entity.pdbx_description
1 polymer ?
#
loop_
_entity_poly.entity_id
_entity_poly.type
_entity_poly.pdbx_seq_one_letter_code
_entity_poly.pdbx_strand_id
1 'polypeptide(L)'
;MDSNGAEASRIREVIESLKANKRNIEQQISALEAQLNQLEVKQVEEGEVNSNALCTSPLSNGELGNSNGLSPDMIYRYSRHLLLPSFGVQGQANLLKSSVLVIGAGGLGSPALLYLAACGVGRIGIVDHDVVELNNLQRQ
;
A
#
# COMPACT_ATOMS: atom_id res chain seq x y z
N MET A 1 -48.34 8.00 -29.67
CA MET A 1 -47.87 8.51 -28.37
C MET A 1 -46.95 7.44 -27.76
N ASP A 2 -45.92 7.03 -28.50
CA ASP A 2 -45.37 5.66 -28.35
C ASP A 2 -43.86 5.64 -28.04
N SER A 3 -43.24 6.81 -27.88
CA SER A 3 -41.80 6.95 -27.60
C SER A 3 -41.41 6.51 -26.19
N ASN A 4 -42.22 6.86 -25.18
CA ASN A 4 -41.89 6.59 -23.77
C ASN A 4 -41.97 5.09 -23.42
N GLY A 5 -42.83 4.32 -24.09
CA GLY A 5 -42.96 2.87 -23.86
C GLY A 5 -41.76 2.09 -24.40
N ALA A 6 -41.21 2.50 -25.54
CA ALA A 6 -40.02 1.89 -26.13
C ALA A 6 -38.76 2.16 -25.28
N GLU A 7 -38.63 3.36 -24.74
CA GLU A 7 -37.52 3.74 -23.86
C GLU A 7 -37.56 2.97 -22.53
N ALA A 8 -38.73 2.88 -21.90
CA ALA A 8 -38.90 2.09 -20.67
C ALA A 8 -38.58 0.60 -20.87
N SER A 9 -38.86 0.05 -22.06
CA SER A 9 -38.55 -1.34 -22.39
C SER A 9 -37.05 -1.58 -22.52
N ARG A 10 -36.33 -0.68 -23.20
CA ARG A 10 -34.85 -0.73 -23.29
C ARG A 10 -34.19 -0.64 -21.93
N ILE A 11 -34.68 0.24 -21.04
CA ILE A 11 -34.16 0.37 -19.68
C ILE A 11 -34.33 -0.93 -18.89
N ARG A 12 -35.48 -1.61 -19.03
CA ARG A 12 -35.70 -2.91 -18.37
C ARG A 12 -34.76 -3.99 -18.88
N GLU A 13 -34.52 -4.07 -20.18
CA GLU A 13 -33.54 -5.00 -20.77
C GLU A 13 -32.12 -4.74 -20.24
N VAL A 14 -31.73 -3.47 -20.13
CA VAL A 14 -30.43 -3.09 -19.55
C VAL A 14 -30.35 -3.48 -18.07
N ILE A 15 -31.41 -3.26 -17.29
CA ILE A 15 -31.45 -3.66 -15.88
C ILE A 15 -31.30 -5.18 -15.74
N GLU A 16 -32.00 -5.96 -16.57
CA GLU A 16 -31.90 -7.42 -16.51
C GLU A 16 -30.53 -7.95 -16.93
N SER A 17 -29.91 -7.36 -17.96
CA SER A 17 -28.53 -7.71 -18.34
C SER A 17 -27.52 -7.34 -17.24
N LEU A 18 -27.64 -6.17 -16.62
CA LEU A 18 -26.78 -5.76 -15.51
C LEU A 18 -26.95 -6.67 -14.28
N LYS A 19 -28.18 -7.07 -13.95
CA LYS A 19 -28.44 -8.06 -12.88
C LYS A 19 -27.84 -9.43 -13.19
N ALA A 20 -27.85 -9.86 -14.45
CA ALA A 20 -27.22 -11.11 -14.86
C ALA A 20 -25.69 -11.03 -14.73
N ASN A 21 -25.09 -9.91 -15.15
CA ASN A 21 -23.65 -9.67 -15.00
C ASN A 21 -23.24 -9.64 -13.52
N LYS A 22 -24.02 -8.96 -12.67
CA LYS A 22 -23.78 -8.94 -11.22
C LYS A 22 -23.78 -10.35 -10.63
N ARG A 23 -24.78 -11.16 -10.96
CA ARG A 23 -24.87 -12.56 -10.50
C ARG A 23 -23.67 -13.40 -10.94
N ASN A 24 -23.18 -13.20 -12.17
CA ASN A 24 -21.99 -13.90 -12.66
C ASN A 24 -20.75 -13.53 -11.85
N ILE A 25 -20.52 -12.22 -11.62
CA ILE A 25 -19.38 -11.75 -10.81
C ILE A 25 -19.48 -12.30 -9.37
N GLU A 26 -20.66 -12.29 -8.75
CA GLU A 26 -20.86 -12.85 -7.41
C GLU A 26 -20.54 -14.36 -7.36
N GLN A 27 -20.91 -15.11 -8.40
CA GLN A 27 -20.55 -16.53 -8.51
C GLN A 27 -19.03 -16.75 -8.67
N GLN A 28 -18.37 -15.91 -9.47
CA GLN A 28 -16.91 -15.96 -9.64
C GLN A 28 -16.17 -15.67 -8.33
N ILE A 29 -16.60 -14.64 -7.60
CA ILE A 29 -16.03 -14.30 -6.29
C ILE A 29 -16.16 -15.48 -5.34
N SER A 30 -17.36 -16.05 -5.20
CA SER A 30 -17.59 -17.20 -4.33
C SER A 30 -16.75 -18.43 -4.71
N ALA A 31 -16.57 -18.69 -6.01
CA ALA A 31 -15.71 -19.77 -6.48
C ALA A 31 -14.23 -19.54 -6.15
N LEU A 32 -13.73 -18.31 -6.32
CA LEU A 32 -12.34 -17.95 -5.99
C LEU A 32 -12.08 -17.99 -4.48
N GLU A 33 -13.03 -17.53 -3.66
CA GLU A 33 -12.94 -17.63 -2.19
C GLU A 33 -12.88 -19.09 -1.73
N ALA A 34 -13.65 -19.98 -2.35
CA ALA A 34 -13.58 -21.42 -2.07
C ALA A 34 -12.23 -22.04 -2.48
N GLN A 35 -11.62 -21.58 -3.58
CA GLN A 35 -10.27 -22.00 -3.97
C GLN A 35 -9.21 -21.51 -2.99
N LEU A 36 -9.34 -20.27 -2.50
CA LEU A 36 -8.42 -19.69 -1.53
C LEU A 36 -8.45 -20.47 -0.21
N ASN A 37 -9.64 -20.77 0.31
CA ASN A 37 -9.79 -21.61 1.52
C ASN A 37 -9.14 -23.00 1.36
N GLN A 38 -9.23 -23.63 0.18
CA GLN A 38 -8.59 -24.92 -0.06
C GLN A 38 -7.05 -24.83 -0.05
N LEU A 39 -6.50 -23.71 -0.52
CA LEU A 39 -5.05 -23.47 -0.51
C LEU A 39 -4.55 -23.16 0.90
N GLU A 40 -5.30 -22.38 1.69
CA GLU A 40 -4.97 -22.09 3.09
C GLU A 40 -4.97 -23.37 3.93
N VAL A 41 -5.95 -24.26 3.75
CA VAL A 41 -5.99 -25.55 4.48
C VAL A 41 -4.80 -26.46 4.13
N LYS A 42 -4.34 -26.46 2.88
CA LYS A 42 -3.15 -27.24 2.47
C LYS A 42 -1.85 -26.74 3.11
N GLN A 43 -1.74 -25.44 3.37
CA GLN A 43 -0.55 -24.89 4.05
C GLN A 43 -0.47 -25.28 5.53
N VAL A 44 -1.60 -25.61 6.16
CA VAL A 44 -1.64 -26.05 7.56
C VAL A 44 -1.21 -27.51 7.71
N GLU A 45 -1.47 -28.38 6.73
CA GLU A 45 -1.13 -29.81 6.81
C GLU A 45 0.34 -30.12 6.46
N GLU A 46 1.05 -29.25 5.72
CA GLU A 46 2.47 -29.44 5.36
C GLU A 46 3.45 -28.74 6.33
N GLY A 47 2.96 -28.06 7.38
CA GLY A 47 3.72 -27.08 8.18
C GLY A 47 4.25 -27.51 9.57
N GLU A 48 4.13 -28.77 10.00
CA GLU A 48 4.83 -29.24 11.21
C GLU A 48 6.27 -29.64 10.87
N VAL A 49 7.20 -28.68 10.88
CA VAL A 49 8.57 -28.72 11.46
C VAL A 49 9.30 -27.44 11.00
N ASN A 50 9.29 -26.39 11.83
CA ASN A 50 10.49 -25.62 12.20
C ASN A 50 10.15 -24.49 13.17
N SER A 51 10.35 -24.78 14.45
CA SER A 51 10.42 -23.83 15.55
C SER A 51 11.65 -22.92 15.42
N ASN A 52 11.47 -21.60 15.30
CA ASN A 52 12.01 -20.60 16.23
C ASN A 52 11.84 -19.15 15.74
N ALA A 53 11.63 -18.28 16.73
CA ALA A 53 11.73 -16.81 16.75
C ALA A 53 10.42 -16.00 16.56
N LEU A 54 9.88 -15.68 17.73
CA LEU A 54 8.86 -14.71 18.10
C LEU A 54 9.19 -13.25 17.69
N CYS A 55 8.29 -12.58 16.98
CA CYS A 55 7.85 -11.24 17.38
C CYS A 55 6.40 -11.03 16.94
N THR A 56 5.54 -10.85 17.93
CA THR A 56 4.09 -10.68 17.79
C THR A 56 3.78 -9.33 17.16
N SER A 57 3.38 -9.33 15.90
CA SER A 57 2.70 -8.20 15.29
C SER A 57 1.27 -8.11 15.83
N PRO A 58 0.76 -6.91 16.19
CA PRO A 58 -0.66 -6.76 16.45
C PRO A 58 -1.39 -6.86 15.11
N LEU A 59 -1.93 -8.03 14.82
CA LEU A 59 -2.98 -8.21 13.83
C LEU A 59 -4.30 -7.73 14.43
N SER A 60 -4.82 -6.60 13.95
CA SER A 60 -6.21 -6.48 13.52
C SER A 60 -6.48 -5.04 13.08
N ASN A 61 -6.44 -4.80 11.78
CA ASN A 61 -7.36 -3.90 11.11
C ASN A 61 -7.49 -4.38 9.66
N GLY A 62 -8.66 -4.95 9.38
CA GLY A 62 -9.18 -5.47 8.11
C GLY A 62 -8.25 -5.42 6.92
N GLU A 63 -7.86 -6.61 6.46
CA GLU A 63 -7.39 -6.88 5.11
C GLU A 63 -8.51 -6.61 4.09
N LEU A 64 -8.81 -5.33 3.89
CA LEU A 64 -9.41 -4.86 2.65
C LEU A 64 -8.25 -4.41 1.78
N GLY A 65 -7.95 -5.25 0.80
CA GLY A 65 -6.74 -5.23 -0.02
C GLY A 65 -6.30 -3.83 -0.46
N ASN A 66 -5.23 -3.34 0.16
CA ASN A 66 -4.42 -2.30 -0.45
C ASN A 66 -3.44 -2.99 -1.38
N SER A 67 -3.82 -3.12 -2.65
CA SER A 67 -2.95 -3.55 -3.76
C SER A 67 -1.63 -2.76 -3.88
N ASN A 68 -1.50 -1.68 -3.11
CA ASN A 68 -0.41 -0.72 -3.18
C ASN A 68 0.51 -0.70 -1.93
N GLY A 69 0.23 -1.49 -0.89
CA GLY A 69 1.13 -1.61 0.28
C GLY A 69 1.26 -0.39 1.19
N LEU A 70 0.35 0.59 1.09
CA LEU A 70 0.30 1.76 1.98
C LEU A 70 -0.73 1.55 3.10
N SER A 71 -0.42 1.88 4.35
CA SER A 71 -1.42 1.91 5.43
C SER A 71 -2.27 3.20 5.36
N PRO A 72 -3.47 3.24 5.97
CA PRO A 72 -4.29 4.45 6.04
C PRO A 72 -3.53 5.67 6.60
N ASP A 73 -2.72 5.47 7.65
CA ASP A 73 -1.89 6.54 8.22
C ASP A 73 -0.84 7.07 7.24
N MET A 74 -0.25 6.19 6.43
CA MET A 74 0.69 6.58 5.39
C MET A 74 0.00 7.34 4.25
N ILE A 75 -1.21 6.91 3.86
CA ILE A 75 -2.01 7.65 2.87
C ILE A 75 -2.32 9.06 3.38
N TYR A 76 -2.70 9.21 4.65
CA TYR A 76 -2.94 10.51 5.26
C TYR A 76 -1.65 11.36 5.27
N ARG A 77 -0.54 10.80 5.77
CA ARG A 77 0.77 11.46 5.86
C ARG A 77 1.28 11.94 4.50
N TYR A 78 1.18 11.11 3.47
CA TYR A 78 1.73 11.38 2.14
C TYR A 78 0.69 11.93 1.15
N SER A 79 -0.51 12.29 1.63
CA SER A 79 -1.65 12.71 0.79
C SER A 79 -1.28 13.73 -0.28
N ARG A 80 -0.47 14.74 0.05
CA ARG A 80 -0.02 15.74 -0.95
C ARG A 80 0.98 15.20 -1.97
N HIS A 81 1.85 14.26 -1.59
CA HIS A 81 2.78 13.63 -2.53
C HIS A 81 2.04 12.71 -3.50
N LEU A 82 0.99 12.02 -3.03
CA LEU A 82 0.15 11.16 -3.86
C LEU A 82 -0.59 11.91 -4.97
N LEU A 83 -0.85 13.21 -4.78
CA LEU A 83 -1.49 14.07 -5.78
C LEU A 83 -0.52 14.57 -6.87
N LEU A 84 0.79 14.39 -6.70
CA LEU A 84 1.76 14.87 -7.66
C LEU A 84 1.67 14.09 -8.98
N PRO A 85 1.57 14.78 -10.13
CA PRO A 85 1.64 14.14 -11.45
C PRO A 85 2.93 13.30 -11.56
N SER A 86 2.80 12.10 -12.12
CA SER A 86 3.91 11.14 -12.35
C SER A 86 4.54 10.50 -11.10
N PHE A 87 4.11 10.83 -9.88
CA PHE A 87 4.56 10.14 -8.65
C PHE A 87 3.48 9.17 -8.15
N GLY A 88 2.35 9.71 -7.69
CA GLY A 88 1.19 8.93 -7.29
C GLY A 88 1.45 7.88 -6.20
N VAL A 89 0.49 6.96 -6.09
CA VAL A 89 0.54 5.85 -5.11
C VAL A 89 1.67 4.88 -5.39
N GLN A 90 1.91 4.54 -6.66
CA GLN A 90 2.98 3.62 -7.04
C GLN A 90 4.36 4.20 -6.71
N GLY A 91 4.58 5.50 -6.95
CA GLY A 91 5.83 6.18 -6.61
C GLY A 91 6.12 6.14 -5.11
N GLN A 92 5.11 6.45 -4.28
CA GLN A 92 5.26 6.38 -2.82
C GLN A 92 5.52 4.94 -2.34
N ALA A 93 4.80 3.95 -2.89
CA ALA A 93 5.01 2.54 -2.55
C ALA A 93 6.42 2.05 -2.92
N ASN A 94 6.95 2.50 -4.06
CA ASN A 94 8.33 2.20 -4.47
C ASN A 94 9.35 2.90 -3.55
N LEU A 95 9.10 4.16 -3.17
CA LEU A 95 9.97 4.92 -2.27
C LEU A 95 10.06 4.26 -0.88
N LEU A 96 8.94 3.76 -0.35
CA LEU A 96 8.90 3.02 0.91
C LEU A 96 9.64 1.68 0.87
N LYS A 97 9.84 1.09 -0.33
CA LYS A 97 10.65 -0.13 -0.50
C LYS A 97 12.13 0.18 -0.78
N SER A 98 12.47 1.46 -0.98
CA SER A 98 13.83 1.89 -1.32
C SER A 98 14.73 2.02 -0.09
N SER A 99 16.03 2.02 -0.34
CA SER A 99 17.06 2.25 0.67
C SER A 99 18.08 3.27 0.19
N VAL A 100 18.47 4.19 1.06
CA VAL A 100 19.46 5.23 0.79
C VAL A 100 20.53 5.20 1.88
N LEU A 101 21.80 5.30 1.48
CA LEU A 101 22.93 5.47 2.39
C LEU A 101 23.46 6.90 2.26
N VAL A 102 23.49 7.63 3.37
CA VAL A 102 24.05 8.98 3.46
C VAL A 102 25.37 8.91 4.22
N ILE A 103 26.44 9.40 3.60
CA ILE A 103 27.77 9.47 4.19
C ILE A 103 28.04 10.93 4.57
N GLY A 104 28.16 11.18 5.87
CA GLY A 104 28.22 12.49 6.49
C GLY A 104 26.83 12.98 6.89
N ALA A 105 26.63 13.22 8.18
CA ALA A 105 25.50 13.89 8.82
C ALA A 105 25.88 15.31 9.29
N GLY A 106 26.78 15.96 8.55
CA GLY A 106 27.12 17.37 8.71
C GLY A 106 26.23 18.30 7.89
N GLY A 107 26.75 19.45 7.47
CA GLY A 107 25.90 20.55 6.97
C GLY A 107 25.19 20.32 5.63
N LEU A 108 25.51 19.22 4.93
CA LEU A 108 24.78 18.76 3.75
C LEU A 108 23.91 17.54 4.07
N GLY A 109 24.42 16.65 4.92
CA GLY A 109 23.75 15.43 5.33
C GLY A 109 22.49 15.71 6.14
N SER A 110 22.59 16.55 7.17
CA SER A 110 21.45 16.91 8.04
C SER A 110 20.21 17.38 7.28
N PRO A 111 20.30 18.40 6.39
CA PRO A 111 19.12 18.82 5.64
C PRO A 111 18.65 17.76 4.63
N ALA A 112 19.56 17.01 3.99
CA ALA A 112 19.17 15.93 3.08
C ALA A 112 18.40 14.81 3.80
N LEU A 113 18.88 14.40 4.98
CA LEU A 113 18.27 13.36 5.81
C LEU A 113 16.86 13.77 6.27
N LEU A 114 16.67 15.04 6.63
CA LEU A 114 15.36 15.57 6.98
C LEU A 114 14.35 15.33 5.85
N TYR A 115 14.71 15.66 4.60
CA TYR A 115 13.81 15.48 3.46
C TYR A 115 13.65 14.01 3.06
N LEU A 116 14.71 13.19 3.10
CA LEU A 116 14.62 11.76 2.79
C LEU A 116 13.67 11.05 3.77
N ALA A 117 13.76 11.37 5.06
CA ALA A 117 12.87 10.83 6.08
C ALA A 117 11.44 11.35 5.90
N ALA A 118 11.26 12.66 5.67
CA ALA A 118 9.94 13.26 5.49
C ALA A 118 9.21 12.74 4.24
N CYS A 119 9.92 12.46 3.15
CA CYS A 119 9.36 11.89 1.93
C CYS A 119 8.98 10.41 2.07
N GLY A 120 9.47 9.71 3.10
CA GLY A 120 9.14 8.31 3.36
C GLY A 120 10.03 7.31 2.62
N VAL A 121 11.34 7.56 2.56
CA VAL A 121 12.32 6.52 2.19
C VAL A 121 12.23 5.36 3.19
N GLY A 122 12.15 4.13 2.69
CA GLY A 122 11.94 2.94 3.53
C GLY A 122 13.06 2.64 4.52
N ARG A 123 14.31 2.79 4.08
CA ARG A 123 15.49 2.59 4.92
C ARG A 123 16.53 3.66 4.65
N ILE A 124 16.94 4.37 5.69
CA ILE A 124 18.01 5.37 5.61
C ILE A 124 19.17 4.88 6.48
N GLY A 125 20.29 4.58 5.85
CA GLY A 125 21.56 4.36 6.52
C GLY A 125 22.32 5.67 6.63
N ILE A 126 22.93 5.92 7.79
CA ILE A 126 23.73 7.13 8.05
C ILE A 126 25.10 6.68 8.53
N VAL A 127 26.15 7.19 7.92
CA VAL A 127 27.53 6.97 8.34
C VAL A 127 28.17 8.32 8.58
N ASP A 128 28.51 8.62 9.83
CA ASP A 128 29.30 9.79 10.20
C ASP A 128 30.35 9.37 11.23
N HIS A 129 31.53 9.97 11.14
CA HIS A 129 32.65 9.75 12.07
C HIS A 129 32.81 10.94 13.03
N ASP A 130 32.25 12.10 12.71
CA ASP A 130 32.44 13.32 13.50
C ASP A 130 31.51 13.36 14.72
N VAL A 131 31.92 14.12 15.74
CA VAL A 131 31.12 14.40 16.95
C VAL A 131 30.49 15.78 16.81
N VAL A 132 29.28 15.95 17.36
CA VAL A 132 28.57 17.24 17.33
C VAL A 132 29.32 18.27 18.18
N GLU A 133 29.58 19.44 17.59
CA GLU A 133 30.27 20.56 18.23
C GLU A 133 29.44 21.86 18.10
N LEU A 134 29.53 22.74 19.12
CA LEU A 134 28.79 24.02 19.16
C LEU A 134 29.08 24.94 17.97
N ASN A 135 30.31 24.91 17.45
CA ASN A 135 30.77 25.71 16.30
C ASN A 135 30.13 25.30 14.96
N ASN A 136 29.42 24.17 14.93
CA ASN A 136 28.84 23.57 13.72
C ASN A 136 27.30 23.65 13.70
N LEU A 137 26.65 23.99 14.83
CA LEU A 137 25.19 23.99 14.98
C LEU A 137 24.45 24.99 14.08
N GLN A 138 25.11 26.03 13.58
CA GLN A 138 24.48 26.99 12.66
C GLN A 138 24.14 26.39 11.29
N ARG A 139 24.68 25.21 10.96
CA ARG A 139 24.56 24.58 9.63
C ARG A 139 24.29 23.08 9.62
N GLN A 140 24.43 22.39 10.75
CA GLN A 140 24.20 20.95 10.91
C GLN A 140 22.92 20.72 11.71
#